data_AF-A0A507D5K5-F1
#
_entry.id   AF-A0A507D5K5-F1
#
_cell.length_a   1.000
_cell.length_b   1.000
_cell.length_c   1.000
_cell.angle_alpha   90.00
_cell.angle_beta   90.00
_cell.angle_gamma   90.00
#
_symmetry.space_group_name_H-M   'P 1'
#
loop_
_entity.id
_entity.type
_entity.pdbx_description
1 polymer ?
#
loop_
_entity_poly.entity_id
_entity_poly.type
_entity_poly.pdbx_seq_one_letter_code
_entity_poly.pdbx_strand_id
1 'polypeptide(L)'
;MANLRRGRCDKCDCDVYQVQSGSKRCRGCEHGAVFHSEIAVKDSKESKGGRLNVAQKVLEAKQDKDYSAVVQYSIRSLILWIAITLLGVFMIHKGYQQPQFDRGYAQDAYVYTACGFFISFVYANVASMNAQNNEKRQLGLVLRNINFIAMMTFVIQAMDLSPSFLDHAGNPFDVGRILDWVSNCPTL
;
A
#
# COMPACT_ATOMS: atom_id res chain seq x y z
N MET A 1 31.28 0.24 11.35
CA MET A 1 30.47 -0.99 11.41
C MET A 1 29.43 -0.78 12.50
N ALA A 2 28.13 -0.78 12.15
CA ALA A 2 27.08 -0.50 13.11
C ALA A 2 26.97 -1.65 14.14
N ASN A 3 26.99 -1.32 15.43
CA ASN A 3 26.81 -2.27 16.51
C ASN A 3 25.37 -2.81 16.49
N LEU A 4 25.16 -3.95 15.83
CA LEU A 4 23.91 -4.70 15.86
C LEU A 4 23.74 -5.33 17.25
N ARG A 5 22.98 -4.68 18.13
CA ARG A 5 22.55 -5.27 19.41
C ARG A 5 21.48 -6.32 19.12
N ARG A 6 21.81 -7.60 19.29
CA ARG A 6 20.90 -8.74 19.05
C ARG A 6 20.23 -9.18 20.37
N GLY A 7 19.28 -8.39 20.89
CA GLY A 7 18.41 -8.77 22.04
C GLY A 7 19.09 -8.91 23.42
N ARG A 8 18.29 -9.18 24.48
CA ARG A 8 18.74 -9.59 25.84
C ARG A 8 18.35 -11.03 26.14
N CYS A 9 19.01 -11.70 27.09
CA CYS A 9 18.62 -13.06 27.51
C CYS A 9 17.72 -13.00 28.74
N ASP A 10 16.83 -13.98 28.90
CA ASP A 10 15.81 -14.00 29.95
C ASP A 10 16.39 -13.95 31.39
N LYS A 11 17.68 -14.27 31.57
CA LYS A 11 18.32 -14.38 32.90
C LYS A 11 19.64 -13.60 33.08
N CYS A 12 20.10 -12.82 32.10
CA CYS A 12 21.23 -11.90 32.28
C CYS A 12 21.10 -10.65 31.39
N ASP A 13 21.60 -9.53 31.92
CA ASP A 13 21.63 -8.21 31.28
C ASP A 13 22.84 -8.06 30.33
N CYS A 14 23.17 -9.12 29.59
CA CYS A 14 24.34 -9.16 28.74
C CYS A 14 24.02 -8.52 27.37
N ASP A 15 24.70 -7.41 27.06
CA ASP A 15 24.38 -6.53 25.91
C ASP A 15 24.76 -7.11 24.52
N VAL A 16 25.47 -8.25 24.45
CA VAL A 16 25.99 -8.79 23.17
C VAL A 16 25.94 -10.33 23.18
N TYR A 17 25.08 -10.92 22.35
CA TYR A 17 25.05 -12.36 22.16
C TYR A 17 26.13 -12.81 21.17
N GLN A 18 27.17 -13.50 21.66
CA GLN A 18 27.86 -14.51 20.86
C GLN A 18 27.24 -15.86 21.22
N VAL A 19 26.55 -16.50 20.28
CA VAL A 19 26.09 -17.88 20.44
C VAL A 19 27.27 -18.80 20.14
N GLN A 20 27.54 -19.79 20.99
CA GLN A 20 28.56 -20.81 20.67
C GLN A 20 28.07 -21.64 19.48
N SER A 21 28.86 -21.71 18.41
CA SER A 21 28.53 -22.58 17.27
C SER A 21 28.35 -24.04 17.74
N GLY A 22 27.13 -24.57 17.60
CA GLY A 22 26.77 -25.95 17.96
C GLY A 22 25.96 -26.09 19.25
N SER A 23 25.92 -25.09 20.13
CA SER A 23 25.06 -25.12 21.32
C SER A 23 24.10 -23.93 21.30
N LYS A 24 22.81 -24.16 21.58
CA LYS A 24 21.81 -23.07 21.72
C LYS A 24 22.00 -22.31 23.04
N ARG A 25 23.25 -22.00 23.41
CA ARG A 25 23.62 -21.38 24.69
C ARG A 25 24.43 -20.10 24.46
N CYS A 26 24.21 -19.11 25.31
CA CYS A 26 24.96 -17.85 25.27
C CYS A 26 26.41 -18.08 25.71
N ARG A 27 27.39 -17.57 24.95
CA ARG A 27 28.82 -17.61 25.29
C ARG A 27 29.08 -16.59 26.42
N GLY A 28 29.07 -17.06 27.66
CA GLY A 28 29.32 -16.25 28.85
C GLY A 28 28.52 -16.72 30.06
N CYS A 29 27.19 -16.86 29.92
CA CYS A 29 26.29 -17.25 31.01
C CYS A 29 25.67 -18.65 30.87
N GLU A 30 25.94 -19.36 29.76
CA GLU A 30 25.47 -20.72 29.46
C GLU A 30 23.94 -20.96 29.49
N HIS A 31 23.13 -19.90 29.64
CA HIS A 31 21.68 -20.00 29.56
C HIS A 31 21.20 -20.35 28.15
N GLY A 32 20.05 -21.03 28.07
CA GLY A 32 19.41 -21.38 26.81
C GLY A 32 18.98 -20.12 26.02
N ALA A 33 19.42 -20.01 24.78
CA ALA A 33 19.05 -18.92 23.89
C ALA A 33 17.67 -19.20 23.28
N VAL A 34 16.67 -18.39 23.64
CA VAL A 34 15.38 -18.35 22.94
C VAL A 34 15.58 -17.50 21.68
N PHE A 35 15.38 -18.10 20.50
CA PHE A 35 15.46 -17.37 19.24
C PHE A 35 14.27 -16.41 19.15
N HIS A 36 14.52 -15.13 19.40
CA HIS A 36 13.60 -14.09 18.95
C HIS A 36 13.93 -13.78 17.48
N SER A 37 12.94 -13.85 16.60
CA SER A 37 13.04 -13.31 15.24
C SER A 37 13.56 -11.89 15.33
N GLU A 38 14.62 -11.55 14.58
CA GLU A 38 15.36 -10.28 14.63
C GLU A 38 14.48 -9.08 15.00
N ILE A 39 14.52 -8.70 16.28
CA ILE A 39 13.93 -7.44 16.70
C ILE A 39 15.07 -6.43 16.59
N ALA A 40 15.11 -5.72 15.47
CA ALA A 40 15.84 -4.47 15.36
C ALA A 40 15.18 -3.44 16.28
N VAL A 41 15.43 -3.55 17.59
CA VAL A 41 15.03 -2.54 18.56
C VAL A 41 15.96 -1.37 18.37
N LYS A 42 15.58 -0.43 17.49
CA LYS A 42 15.93 0.97 17.72
C LYS A 42 15.31 1.31 19.07
N ASP A 43 16.14 1.75 20.02
CA ASP A 43 15.76 2.09 21.40
C ASP A 43 14.37 2.76 21.47
N SER A 44 13.33 1.96 21.69
CA SER A 44 12.01 2.45 22.02
C SER A 44 12.03 2.75 23.51
N LYS A 45 12.60 3.92 23.85
CA LYS A 45 12.25 4.58 25.11
C LYS A 45 10.73 4.71 25.12
N GLU A 46 10.12 3.91 25.99
CA GLU A 46 8.79 4.07 26.56
C GLU A 46 7.68 4.44 25.55
N SER A 47 6.97 3.43 25.05
CA SER A 47 5.58 3.66 24.63
C SER A 47 4.63 2.78 25.44
N LYS A 48 4.49 3.14 26.72
CA LYS A 48 3.25 2.91 27.45
C LYS A 48 2.13 3.64 26.69
N GLY A 49 1.27 2.89 25.99
CA GLY A 49 -0.10 3.28 25.63
C GLY A 49 -0.36 4.74 25.20
N GLY A 50 0.54 5.36 24.43
CA GLY A 50 0.46 6.77 24.08
C GLY A 50 -0.32 6.99 22.79
N ARG A 51 -1.32 7.87 22.81
CA ARG A 51 -2.02 8.39 21.63
C ARG A 51 -1.03 8.64 20.49
N LEU A 52 -1.36 8.14 19.29
CA LEU A 52 -0.59 8.36 18.06
C LEU A 52 -0.29 9.84 17.90
N ASN A 53 0.97 10.23 18.14
CA ASN A 53 1.41 11.61 17.96
C ASN A 53 1.60 11.85 16.45
N VAL A 54 0.48 12.07 15.75
CA VAL A 54 0.40 12.21 14.28
C VAL A 54 1.42 13.23 13.78
N ALA A 55 1.61 14.32 14.51
CA ALA A 55 2.58 15.37 14.18
C ALA A 55 4.04 14.86 14.11
N GLN A 56 4.44 13.98 15.02
CA GLN A 56 5.81 13.42 15.05
C GLN A 56 6.03 12.44 13.90
N LYS A 57 5.04 11.60 13.60
CA LYS A 57 5.07 10.70 12.43
C LYS A 57 5.11 11.47 11.10
N VAL A 58 4.43 12.62 11.02
CA VAL A 58 4.48 13.51 9.85
C VAL A 58 5.87 14.14 9.69
N LEU A 59 6.54 14.50 10.79
CA LEU A 59 7.92 15.01 10.78
C LEU A 59 8.94 13.95 10.32
N GLU A 60 8.81 12.72 10.80
CA GLU A 60 9.63 11.59 10.37
C GLU A 60 9.42 11.28 8.87
N ALA A 61 8.16 11.31 8.40
CA ALA A 61 7.85 11.11 6.98
C ALA A 61 8.44 12.23 6.08
N LYS A 62 8.62 13.46 6.60
CA LYS A 62 9.31 14.54 5.88
C LYS A 62 10.83 14.36 5.80
N GLN A 63 11.41 13.53 6.67
CA GLN A 63 12.85 13.24 6.68
C GLN A 63 13.24 12.08 5.76
N ASP A 64 12.28 11.24 5.34
CA ASP A 64 12.48 10.19 4.34
C ASP A 64 12.71 10.83 2.95
N LYS A 65 13.98 11.09 2.61
CA LYS A 65 14.37 11.71 1.33
C LYS A 65 14.41 10.73 0.15
N ASP A 66 14.41 9.43 0.40
CA ASP A 66 14.57 8.40 -0.63
C ASP A 66 13.33 7.51 -0.75
N TYR A 67 12.41 7.88 -1.64
CA TYR A 67 11.35 6.98 -2.09
C TYR A 67 11.94 5.90 -2.99
N SER A 68 11.60 4.63 -2.75
CA SER A 68 11.92 3.56 -3.68
C SER A 68 11.36 3.86 -5.07
N ALA A 69 12.05 3.35 -6.11
CA ALA A 69 11.63 3.50 -7.50
C ALA A 69 10.17 3.05 -7.72
N VAL A 70 9.73 2.02 -6.99
CA VAL A 70 8.35 1.49 -7.03
C VAL A 70 7.34 2.52 -6.54
N VAL A 71 7.62 3.21 -5.42
CA VAL A 71 6.74 4.28 -4.92
C VAL A 71 6.66 5.42 -5.94
N GLN A 72 7.79 5.83 -6.51
CA GLN A 72 7.81 6.89 -7.54
C GLN A 72 7.02 6.47 -8.78
N TYR A 73 7.16 5.23 -9.22
CA TYR A 73 6.37 4.67 -10.32
C TYR A 73 4.88 4.71 -9.99
N SER A 74 4.47 4.23 -8.81
CA SER A 74 3.06 4.24 -8.38
C SER A 74 2.44 5.64 -8.38
N ILE A 75 3.19 6.66 -7.99
CA ILE A 75 2.74 8.06 -7.98
C ILE A 75 2.61 8.57 -9.42
N ARG A 76 3.57 8.27 -10.30
CA ARG A 76 3.50 8.64 -11.71
C ARG A 76 2.33 7.97 -12.42
N SER A 77 2.10 6.69 -12.15
CA SER A 77 0.94 5.93 -12.66
C SER A 77 -0.37 6.56 -12.17
N LEU A 78 -0.45 6.94 -10.89
CA LEU A 78 -1.62 7.66 -10.36
C LEU A 78 -1.86 8.99 -11.07
N ILE A 79 -0.83 9.80 -11.29
CA ILE A 79 -0.96 11.09 -12.00
C ILE A 79 -1.43 10.87 -13.43
N LEU A 80 -0.83 9.90 -14.15
CA LEU A 80 -1.21 9.56 -15.51
C LEU A 80 -2.66 9.06 -15.58
N TRP A 81 -3.05 8.19 -14.65
CA TRP A 81 -4.41 7.69 -14.53
C TRP A 81 -5.41 8.83 -14.30
N ILE A 82 -5.11 9.78 -13.39
CA ILE A 82 -5.96 10.96 -13.15
C ILE A 82 -6.09 11.79 -14.44
N ALA A 83 -4.98 12.06 -15.15
CA ALA A 83 -4.99 12.88 -16.35
C ALA A 83 -5.85 12.26 -17.47
N ILE A 84 -5.67 10.96 -17.75
CA ILE A 84 -6.43 10.25 -18.78
C ILE A 84 -7.91 10.13 -18.39
N THR A 85 -8.18 9.85 -17.11
CA THR A 85 -9.55 9.74 -16.60
C THR A 85 -10.30 11.07 -16.71
N LEU A 86 -9.67 12.19 -16.29
CA LEU A 86 -10.25 13.52 -16.43
C LEU A 86 -10.48 13.89 -17.90
N LEU A 87 -9.58 13.50 -18.80
CA LEU A 87 -9.77 13.68 -20.25
C LEU A 87 -11.00 12.89 -20.74
N GLY A 88 -11.17 11.64 -20.31
CA GLY A 88 -12.34 10.82 -20.65
C GLY A 88 -13.66 11.43 -20.16
N VAL A 89 -13.70 11.87 -18.90
CA VAL A 89 -14.86 12.57 -18.32
C VAL A 89 -15.16 13.86 -19.10
N PHE A 90 -14.13 14.62 -19.45
CA PHE A 90 -14.27 15.84 -20.24
C PHE A 90 -14.84 15.55 -21.64
N MET A 91 -14.39 14.49 -22.31
CA MET A 91 -14.92 14.08 -23.61
C MET A 91 -16.42 13.79 -23.56
N ILE A 92 -16.87 13.04 -22.54
CA ILE A 92 -18.31 12.77 -22.33
C ILE A 92 -19.06 14.07 -22.09
N HIS A 93 -18.55 14.93 -21.21
CA HIS A 93 -19.18 16.21 -20.91
C HIS A 93 -19.28 17.14 -22.13
N LYS A 94 -18.34 17.05 -23.08
CA LYS A 94 -18.36 17.82 -24.34
C LYS A 94 -19.25 17.21 -25.43
N GLY A 95 -19.98 16.14 -25.14
CA GLY A 95 -20.99 15.59 -26.04
C GLY A 95 -20.55 14.37 -26.82
N TYR A 96 -19.48 13.67 -26.39
CA TYR A 96 -19.21 12.33 -26.90
C TYR A 96 -20.39 11.40 -26.57
N GLN A 97 -21.08 10.93 -27.60
CA GLN A 97 -22.19 9.99 -27.46
C GLN A 97 -21.64 8.56 -27.37
N GLN A 98 -21.48 8.08 -26.13
CA GLN A 98 -21.13 6.69 -25.89
C GLN A 98 -22.35 5.76 -26.08
N PRO A 99 -22.15 4.52 -26.54
CA PRO A 99 -23.22 3.53 -26.58
C PRO A 99 -23.79 3.33 -25.17
N GLN A 100 -25.12 3.27 -25.07
CA GLN A 100 -25.79 2.93 -23.82
C GLN A 100 -25.92 1.42 -23.72
N PHE A 101 -25.43 0.86 -22.62
CA PHE A 101 -25.47 -0.57 -22.38
C PHE A 101 -26.43 -0.86 -21.22
N ASP A 102 -27.32 -1.83 -21.39
CA ASP A 102 -28.02 -2.40 -20.24
C ASP A 102 -27.04 -3.31 -19.50
N ARG A 103 -26.48 -2.78 -18.41
CA ARG A 103 -25.45 -3.45 -17.62
C ARG A 103 -26.03 -4.41 -16.58
N GLY A 104 -27.34 -4.38 -16.33
CA GLY A 104 -28.00 -5.24 -15.35
C GLY A 104 -27.22 -5.38 -14.04
N TYR A 105 -26.89 -6.62 -13.67
CA TYR A 105 -26.13 -6.97 -12.46
C TYR A 105 -24.70 -6.39 -12.42
N ALA A 106 -24.10 -6.06 -13.56
CA ALA A 106 -22.73 -5.52 -13.59
C ALA A 106 -22.65 -4.13 -12.92
N GLN A 107 -23.71 -3.32 -12.97
CA GLN A 107 -23.78 -2.03 -12.29
C GLN A 107 -23.62 -2.20 -10.78
N ASP A 108 -24.38 -3.13 -10.19
CA ASP A 108 -24.33 -3.44 -8.76
C ASP A 108 -22.96 -4.01 -8.38
N ALA A 109 -22.40 -4.89 -9.21
CA ALA A 109 -21.06 -5.44 -9.00
C ALA A 109 -19.98 -4.34 -8.96
N TYR A 110 -20.08 -3.30 -9.79
CA TYR A 110 -19.16 -2.16 -9.75
C TYR A 110 -19.25 -1.41 -8.42
N VAL A 111 -20.46 -1.13 -7.92
CA VAL A 111 -20.66 -0.46 -6.64
C VAL A 111 -20.08 -1.29 -5.48
N TYR A 112 -20.41 -2.58 -5.40
CA TYR A 112 -19.89 -3.44 -4.34
C TYR A 112 -18.37 -3.56 -4.39
N THR A 113 -17.79 -3.62 -5.60
CA THR A 113 -16.34 -3.68 -5.78
C THR A 113 -15.67 -2.37 -5.36
N ALA A 114 -16.25 -1.21 -5.69
CA ALA A 114 -15.78 0.09 -5.20
C ALA A 114 -15.78 0.16 -3.67
N CYS A 115 -16.83 -0.32 -3.00
CA CYS A 115 -16.89 -0.39 -1.55
C CYS A 115 -15.81 -1.31 -0.96
N GLY A 116 -15.56 -2.46 -1.59
CA GLY A 116 -14.47 -3.37 -1.19
C GLY A 116 -13.10 -2.70 -1.26
N PHE A 117 -12.82 -2.01 -2.37
CA PHE A 117 -11.56 -1.26 -2.53
C PHE A 117 -11.46 -0.04 -1.60
N PHE A 118 -12.58 0.60 -1.25
CA PHE A 118 -12.59 1.67 -0.24
C PHE A 118 -12.13 1.15 1.12
N ILE A 119 -12.64 -0.01 1.56
CA ILE A 119 -12.20 -0.66 2.80
C ILE A 119 -10.69 -0.95 2.72
N SER A 120 -10.23 -1.57 1.63
CA SER A 120 -8.80 -1.85 1.41
C SER A 120 -7.94 -0.59 1.41
N PHE A 121 -8.42 0.51 0.82
CA PHE A 121 -7.74 1.81 0.83
C PHE A 121 -7.59 2.37 2.25
N VAL A 122 -8.63 2.29 3.08
CA VAL A 122 -8.57 2.71 4.49
C VAL A 122 -7.56 1.86 5.25
N TYR A 123 -7.58 0.54 5.09
CA TYR A 123 -6.60 -0.35 5.73
C TYR A 123 -5.16 -0.08 5.27
N ALA A 124 -4.94 0.16 3.97
CA ALA A 124 -3.63 0.51 3.43
C ALA A 124 -3.11 1.85 4.01
N ASN A 125 -3.99 2.84 4.20
CA ASN A 125 -3.64 4.08 4.89
C ASN A 125 -3.21 3.82 6.33
N VAL A 126 -4.02 3.10 7.10
CA VAL A 126 -3.71 2.76 8.50
C VAL A 126 -2.40 1.98 8.60
N ALA A 127 -2.18 1.02 7.71
CA ALA A 127 -0.95 0.23 7.63
C ALA A 127 0.27 1.10 7.33
N SER A 128 0.17 2.04 6.37
CA SER A 128 1.28 2.95 6.04
C SER A 128 1.65 3.87 7.21
N MET A 129 0.65 4.41 7.93
CA MET A 129 0.86 5.30 9.08
C MET A 129 1.42 4.56 10.30
N ASN A 130 1.10 3.27 10.43
CA ASN A 130 1.54 2.44 11.56
C ASN A 130 2.73 1.52 11.25
N ALA A 131 3.30 1.62 10.05
CA ALA A 131 4.47 0.86 9.67
C ALA A 131 5.66 1.14 10.60
N GLN A 132 6.27 0.06 11.10
CA GLN A 132 7.42 0.10 12.02
C GLN A 132 8.76 0.28 11.29
N ASN A 133 8.80 0.02 9.98
CA ASN A 133 9.98 0.18 9.14
C ASN A 133 9.60 0.92 7.85
N ASN A 134 10.60 1.53 7.21
CA ASN A 134 10.41 2.32 6.00
C ASN A 134 9.97 1.46 4.80
N GLU A 135 10.41 0.21 4.72
CA GLU A 135 9.99 -0.72 3.67
C GLU A 135 8.48 -1.00 3.73
N LYS A 136 7.91 -1.33 4.90
CA LYS A 136 6.46 -1.54 5.02
C LYS A 136 5.68 -0.25 4.82
N ARG A 137 6.25 0.90 5.21
CA ARG A 137 5.65 2.21 4.95
C ARG A 137 5.51 2.46 3.45
N GLN A 138 6.60 2.23 2.70
CA GLN A 138 6.62 2.38 1.24
C GLN A 138 5.69 1.39 0.55
N LEU A 139 5.67 0.12 0.98
CA LEU A 139 4.71 -0.87 0.47
C LEU A 139 3.26 -0.44 0.75
N GLY A 140 2.99 0.09 1.95
CA GLY A 140 1.68 0.62 2.31
C GLY A 140 1.26 1.82 1.44
N LEU A 141 2.20 2.70 1.06
CA LEU A 141 1.95 3.81 0.15
C LEU A 141 1.62 3.32 -1.27
N VAL A 142 2.33 2.31 -1.77
CA VAL A 142 2.06 1.68 -3.08
C VAL A 142 0.66 1.07 -3.08
N LEU A 143 0.35 0.21 -2.10
CA LEU A 143 -0.96 -0.43 -1.96
C LEU A 143 -2.07 0.59 -1.82
N ARG A 144 -1.85 1.69 -1.10
CA ARG A 144 -2.82 2.77 -0.98
C ARG A 144 -3.15 3.36 -2.35
N ASN A 145 -2.14 3.69 -3.16
CA ASN A 145 -2.35 4.30 -4.47
C ASN A 145 -3.09 3.35 -5.42
N ILE A 146 -2.72 2.06 -5.43
CA ILE A 146 -3.36 1.04 -6.27
C ILE A 146 -4.83 0.87 -5.89
N ASN A 147 -5.13 0.72 -4.59
CA ASN A 147 -6.52 0.58 -4.11
C ASN A 147 -7.34 1.84 -4.42
N PHE A 148 -6.72 3.03 -4.37
CA PHE A 148 -7.40 4.27 -4.74
C PHE A 148 -7.77 4.30 -6.23
N ILE A 149 -6.84 3.93 -7.12
CA ILE A 149 -7.08 3.84 -8.57
C ILE A 149 -8.20 2.85 -8.87
N ALA A 150 -8.14 1.64 -8.29
CA ALA A 150 -9.15 0.61 -8.48
C ALA A 150 -10.53 1.09 -7.98
N MET A 151 -10.59 1.62 -6.74
CA MET A 151 -11.83 2.17 -6.16
C MET A 151 -12.46 3.22 -7.08
N MET A 152 -11.69 4.23 -7.50
CA MET A 152 -12.21 5.30 -8.32
C MET A 152 -12.60 4.84 -9.71
N THR A 153 -11.87 3.89 -10.30
CA THR A 153 -12.24 3.27 -11.58
C THR A 153 -13.64 2.65 -11.50
N PHE A 154 -13.91 1.87 -10.45
CA PHE A 154 -15.24 1.27 -10.26
C PHE A 154 -16.33 2.29 -9.98
N VAL A 155 -16.05 3.39 -9.26
CA VAL A 155 -16.99 4.51 -9.08
C VAL A 155 -17.33 5.15 -10.43
N ILE A 156 -16.31 5.44 -11.24
CA ILE A 156 -16.48 6.06 -12.56
C ILE A 156 -17.30 5.16 -13.49
N GLN A 157 -17.09 3.84 -13.43
CA GLN A 157 -17.87 2.87 -14.20
C GLN A 157 -19.32 2.79 -13.71
N ALA A 158 -19.55 2.75 -12.40
CA ALA A 158 -20.89 2.76 -11.83
C ALA A 158 -21.67 4.06 -12.11
N MET A 159 -20.99 5.15 -12.45
CA MET A 159 -21.58 6.45 -12.81
C MET A 159 -21.60 6.71 -14.31
N ASP A 160 -21.13 5.78 -15.14
CA ASP A 160 -21.02 5.94 -16.60
C ASP A 160 -20.20 7.16 -17.04
N LEU A 161 -19.20 7.53 -16.23
CA LEU A 161 -18.33 8.69 -16.44
C LEU A 161 -17.06 8.38 -17.24
N SER A 162 -16.84 7.12 -17.63
CA SER A 162 -15.75 6.73 -18.53
C SER A 162 -16.29 6.31 -19.89
N PRO A 163 -15.61 6.68 -21.00
CA PRO A 163 -15.99 6.22 -22.33
C PRO A 163 -16.01 4.69 -22.41
N SER A 164 -17.10 4.14 -22.94
CA SER A 164 -17.23 2.73 -23.29
C SER A 164 -17.35 2.57 -24.81
N PHE A 165 -16.79 1.47 -25.32
CA PHE A 165 -16.82 1.11 -26.74
C PHE A 165 -17.47 -0.26 -26.93
N LEU A 166 -17.73 -0.64 -28.16
CA LEU A 166 -18.15 -2.01 -28.50
C LEU A 166 -16.91 -2.84 -28.82
N ASP A 167 -16.84 -4.06 -28.29
CA ASP A 167 -15.88 -5.04 -28.75
C ASP A 167 -16.30 -5.66 -30.10
N HIS A 168 -15.47 -6.55 -30.64
CA HIS A 168 -15.73 -7.26 -31.90
C HIS A 168 -16.98 -8.16 -31.87
N ALA A 169 -17.49 -8.48 -30.68
CA ALA A 169 -18.68 -9.30 -30.46
C ALA A 169 -19.93 -8.47 -30.07
N GLY A 170 -19.81 -7.14 -29.99
CA GLY A 170 -20.89 -6.23 -29.62
C GLY A 170 -21.10 -6.05 -28.11
N ASN A 171 -20.18 -6.53 -27.26
CA ASN A 171 -20.23 -6.34 -25.81
C ASN A 171 -19.63 -4.99 -25.39
N PRO A 172 -20.01 -4.45 -24.21
CA PRO A 172 -19.37 -3.28 -23.64
C PRO A 172 -17.89 -3.52 -23.36
N PHE A 173 -17.06 -2.61 -23.85
CA PHE A 173 -15.63 -2.52 -23.56
C PHE A 173 -15.35 -1.23 -22.79
N ASP A 174 -15.10 -1.38 -21.49
CA ASP A 174 -14.87 -0.27 -20.58
C ASP A 174 -13.38 0.10 -20.51
N VAL A 175 -13.00 1.20 -21.17
CA VAL A 175 -11.60 1.66 -21.24
C VAL A 175 -11.03 1.99 -19.87
N GLY A 176 -11.87 2.48 -18.95
CA GLY A 176 -11.46 2.77 -17.57
C GLY A 176 -10.83 1.55 -16.87
N ARG A 177 -11.32 0.33 -17.15
CA ARG A 177 -10.78 -0.89 -16.56
C ARG A 177 -9.44 -1.30 -17.14
N ILE A 178 -9.21 -1.08 -18.43
CA ILE A 178 -7.91 -1.32 -19.04
C ILE A 178 -6.90 -0.31 -18.52
N LEU A 179 -7.31 0.95 -18.36
CA LEU A 179 -6.46 1.98 -17.79
C LEU A 179 -6.06 1.67 -16.35
N ASP A 180 -6.99 1.18 -15.54
CA ASP A 180 -6.73 0.65 -14.19
C ASP A 180 -5.67 -0.45 -14.22
N TRP A 181 -5.85 -1.48 -15.05
CA TRP A 181 -4.89 -2.59 -15.16
C TRP A 181 -3.52 -2.14 -15.64
N VAL A 182 -3.45 -1.28 -16.66
CA VAL A 182 -2.16 -0.76 -17.16
C VAL A 182 -1.45 0.10 -16.10
N SER A 183 -2.20 0.82 -15.28
CA SER A 183 -1.64 1.66 -14.21
C SER A 183 -1.18 0.85 -13.00
N ASN A 184 -1.94 -0.18 -12.64
CA ASN A 184 -1.76 -0.94 -11.39
C ASN A 184 -0.90 -2.20 -11.56
N CYS A 185 -1.09 -2.99 -12.61
CA CYS A 185 -0.43 -4.28 -12.77
C CYS A 185 1.10 -4.21 -12.81
N PRO A 186 1.76 -3.22 -13.47
CA PRO A 186 3.23 -3.13 -13.43
C PRO A 186 3.78 -2.68 -12.06
N THR A 187 2.91 -2.16 -11.18
CA THR A 187 3.28 -1.70 -9.84
C THR A 187 3.21 -2.84 -8.81
N LEU A 188 2.41 -3.87 -9.09
CA LEU A 188 2.23 -5.08 -8.28
C LEU A 188 3.32 -6.11 -8.58
#